data_AF-A0A968KX52-F1
#
_entry.id   AF-A0A968KX52-F1
#
_cell.length_a   1.000
_cell.length_b   1.000
_cell.length_c   1.000
_cell.angle_alpha   90.00
_cell.angle_beta   90.00
_cell.angle_gamma   90.00
#
_symmetry.space_group_name_H-M   'P 1'
#
loop_
_entity.id
_entity.type
_entity.pdbx_description
1 polymer ?
#
loop_
_entity_poly.entity_id
_entity_poly.type
_entity_poly.pdbx_seq_one_letter_code
_entity_poly.pdbx_strand_id
1 'polypeptide(L)'
;MNTLTQPLRDEHKELFPQVDRIRQVAELIGEASVDEIRGGVEEVYDFLAHHLKPHAEAEDAALYPVVQKVLGSPDATKTMSRDHAEVGIYITELESLRNGLTNEAPTSAQVKSLRRVLYGVHALVKVHFAKEEEVYLPILDQRLTPEAAQEMFEAMESAAHTAKHALQA
;
A
#
# COMPACT_ATOMS: atom_id res chain seq x y z
N MET A 1 25.89 -5.93 -7.65
CA MET A 1 26.03 -4.49 -7.34
C MET A 1 24.65 -4.06 -6.86
N ASN A 2 24.53 -3.51 -5.66
CA ASN A 2 23.26 -2.92 -5.23
C ASN A 2 22.97 -1.73 -6.15
N THR A 3 21.75 -1.65 -6.67
CA THR A 3 21.32 -0.48 -7.44
C THR A 3 20.98 0.67 -6.50
N LEU A 4 20.85 1.88 -7.03
CA LEU A 4 20.57 3.06 -6.22
C LEU A 4 19.24 2.91 -5.46
N THR A 5 18.25 2.26 -6.07
CA THR A 5 16.93 2.05 -5.49
C THR A 5 16.79 0.79 -4.64
N GLN A 6 17.88 0.06 -4.39
CA GLN A 6 17.83 -1.18 -3.59
C GLN A 6 17.15 -1.02 -2.21
N PRO A 7 17.35 0.09 -1.46
CA PRO A 7 16.67 0.27 -0.17
C PRO A 7 15.13 0.23 -0.28
N LEU A 8 14.55 0.81 -1.34
CA LEU A 8 13.10 0.79 -1.56
C LEU A 8 12.60 -0.60 -1.92
N ARG A 9 13.38 -1.34 -2.73
CA ARG A 9 13.06 -2.73 -3.07
C ARG A 9 13.08 -3.63 -1.84
N ASP A 10 14.02 -3.38 -0.93
CA ASP A 10 14.10 -4.10 0.34
C ASP A 10 12.88 -3.75 1.23
N GLU A 11 12.44 -2.49 1.27
CA GLU A 11 11.20 -2.10 1.95
C GLU A 11 9.97 -2.80 1.34
N HIS A 12 9.80 -2.76 0.01
CA HIS A 12 8.70 -3.44 -0.68
C HIS A 12 8.68 -4.94 -0.39
N LYS A 13 9.87 -5.57 -0.34
CA LYS A 13 10.00 -6.99 -0.03
C LYS A 13 9.46 -7.34 1.36
N GLU A 14 9.58 -6.44 2.34
CA GLU A 14 8.99 -6.64 3.66
C GLU A 14 7.45 -6.45 3.65
N LEU A 15 6.91 -5.66 2.71
CA LEU A 15 5.47 -5.45 2.56
C LEU A 15 4.77 -6.59 1.77
N PHE A 16 5.45 -7.25 0.83
CA PHE A 16 4.83 -8.28 -0.03
C PHE A 16 4.13 -9.42 0.74
N PRO A 17 4.69 -9.99 1.82
CA PRO A 17 3.99 -11.01 2.61
C PRO A 17 2.65 -10.51 3.16
N GLN A 18 2.57 -9.23 3.55
CA GLN A 18 1.36 -8.61 4.08
C GLN A 18 0.35 -8.35 2.96
N VAL A 19 0.80 -8.00 1.76
CA VAL A 19 -0.07 -7.92 0.56
C VAL A 19 -0.70 -9.29 0.25
N ASP A 20 0.10 -10.36 0.25
CA ASP A 20 -0.43 -11.70 0.00
C ASP A 20 -1.39 -12.18 1.11
N ARG A 21 -1.20 -11.71 2.35
CA ARG A 21 -2.13 -11.96 3.47
C ARG A 21 -3.53 -11.42 3.21
N ILE A 22 -3.68 -10.30 2.50
CA ILE A 22 -4.99 -9.74 2.13
C ILE A 22 -5.85 -10.77 1.38
N ARG A 23 -5.26 -11.42 0.37
CA ARG A 23 -5.93 -12.47 -0.41
C ARG A 23 -6.29 -13.67 0.48
N GLN A 24 -5.39 -14.09 1.35
CA GLN A 24 -5.64 -15.22 2.26
C GLN A 24 -6.82 -14.93 3.20
N VAL A 25 -6.90 -13.70 3.75
CA VAL A 25 -8.03 -13.30 4.58
C VAL A 25 -9.32 -13.27 3.76
N ALA A 26 -9.28 -12.81 2.52
CA ALA A 26 -10.44 -12.85 1.62
C ALA A 26 -10.98 -14.28 1.41
N GLU A 27 -10.10 -15.28 1.36
CA GLU A 27 -10.46 -16.70 1.24
C GLU A 27 -11.11 -17.25 2.52
N LEU A 28 -10.72 -16.75 3.70
CA LEU A 28 -11.32 -17.14 4.98
C LEU A 28 -12.74 -16.60 5.19
N ILE A 29 -13.08 -15.44 4.60
CA ILE A 29 -14.38 -14.80 4.79
C ILE A 29 -15.50 -15.75 4.38
N GLY A 30 -16.34 -16.17 5.33
CA GLY A 30 -17.49 -17.05 5.10
C GLY A 30 -17.19 -18.55 5.17
N GLU A 31 -15.92 -18.94 5.34
CA GLU A 31 -15.50 -20.35 5.48
C GLU A 31 -14.96 -20.64 6.90
N ALA A 32 -14.25 -19.67 7.49
CA ALA A 32 -13.59 -19.80 8.79
C ALA A 32 -14.50 -19.41 9.96
N SER A 33 -14.01 -19.62 11.19
CA SER A 33 -14.71 -19.17 12.40
C SER A 33 -14.80 -17.64 12.49
N VAL A 34 -15.74 -17.14 13.29
CA VAL A 34 -15.94 -15.69 13.50
C VAL A 34 -14.68 -15.02 14.04
N ASP A 35 -13.98 -15.69 14.97
CA ASP A 35 -12.76 -15.16 15.57
C ASP A 35 -11.61 -15.08 14.55
N GLU A 36 -11.45 -16.09 13.70
CA GLU A 36 -10.45 -16.08 12.62
C GLU A 36 -10.73 -15.00 11.58
N ILE A 37 -12.01 -14.81 11.20
CA ILE A 37 -12.42 -13.77 10.26
C ILE A 37 -12.10 -12.39 10.85
N ARG A 38 -12.49 -12.14 12.09
CA ARG A 38 -12.27 -10.85 12.76
C ARG A 38 -10.79 -10.57 12.94
N GLY A 39 -10.02 -11.55 13.42
CA GLY A 39 -8.57 -11.42 13.56
C GLY A 39 -7.89 -11.11 12.24
N GLY A 40 -8.22 -11.84 11.17
CA GLY A 40 -7.65 -11.59 9.84
C GLY A 40 -8.03 -10.23 9.26
N VAL A 41 -9.28 -9.77 9.44
CA VAL A 41 -9.72 -8.45 8.99
C VAL A 41 -9.03 -7.33 9.77
N GLU A 42 -8.84 -7.49 11.08
CA GLU A 42 -8.09 -6.54 11.91
C GLU A 42 -6.63 -6.44 11.45
N GLU A 43 -5.95 -7.58 11.29
CA GLU A 43 -4.56 -7.65 10.80
C GLU A 43 -4.38 -6.93 9.46
N VAL A 44 -5.29 -7.16 8.51
CA VAL A 44 -5.23 -6.53 7.19
C VAL A 44 -5.53 -5.03 7.27
N TYR A 45 -6.51 -4.64 8.08
CA TYR A 45 -6.79 -3.21 8.27
C TYR A 45 -5.58 -2.50 8.86
N ASP A 46 -4.98 -3.05 9.91
CA ASP A 46 -3.82 -2.45 10.56
C ASP A 46 -2.64 -2.29 9.59
N PHE A 47 -2.37 -3.32 8.79
CA PHE A 47 -1.38 -3.23 7.72
C PHE A 47 -1.70 -2.09 6.74
N LEU A 48 -2.91 -2.06 6.18
CA LEU A 48 -3.26 -1.09 5.15
C LEU A 48 -3.25 0.35 5.70
N ALA A 49 -3.83 0.57 6.87
CA ALA A 49 -4.01 1.89 7.46
C ALA A 49 -2.71 2.45 8.06
N HIS A 50 -1.90 1.62 8.72
CA HIS A 50 -0.76 2.09 9.53
C HIS A 50 0.60 1.82 8.89
N HIS A 51 0.68 0.98 7.85
CA HIS A 51 1.92 0.69 7.15
C HIS A 51 1.86 1.10 5.67
N LEU A 52 0.91 0.55 4.91
CA LEU A 52 0.86 0.78 3.46
C LEU A 52 0.47 2.22 3.11
N LYS A 53 -0.55 2.79 3.77
CA LYS A 53 -0.98 4.16 3.51
C LYS A 53 0.12 5.21 3.80
N PRO A 54 0.81 5.19 4.95
CA PRO A 54 1.94 6.10 5.17
C PRO A 54 3.08 5.96 4.17
N HIS A 55 3.35 4.73 3.70
CA HIS A 55 4.33 4.48 2.65
C HIS A 55 3.91 5.15 1.33
N ALA A 56 2.68 4.92 0.87
CA ALA A 56 2.12 5.55 -0.33
C ALA A 56 2.13 7.09 -0.26
N GLU A 57 1.82 7.67 0.91
CA GLU A 57 1.89 9.12 1.13
C GLU A 57 3.33 9.65 1.05
N ALA A 58 4.31 8.89 1.53
CA ALA A 58 5.72 9.23 1.39
C ALA A 58 6.21 9.19 -0.06
N GLU A 59 5.73 8.21 -0.85
CA GLU A 59 6.02 8.13 -2.27
C GLU A 59 5.44 9.31 -3.04
N ASP A 60 4.17 9.67 -2.80
CA ASP A 60 3.54 10.86 -3.40
C ASP A 60 4.31 12.14 -3.08
N ALA A 61 4.80 12.28 -1.84
CA ALA A 61 5.49 13.47 -1.37
C ALA A 61 6.94 13.59 -1.87
N ALA A 62 7.65 12.47 -2.03
CA ALA A 62 9.10 12.47 -2.25
C ALA A 62 9.56 11.70 -3.50
N LEU A 63 9.06 10.48 -3.73
CA LEU A 63 9.47 9.64 -4.86
C LEU A 63 8.92 10.18 -6.19
N TYR A 64 7.63 10.47 -6.25
CA TYR A 64 6.96 10.85 -7.49
C TYR A 64 7.42 12.19 -8.08
N PRO A 65 7.74 13.24 -7.29
CA PRO A 65 8.39 14.44 -7.83
C PRO A 65 9.73 14.14 -8.53
N VAL A 66 10.50 13.18 -8.01
CA VAL A 66 11.76 12.75 -8.63
C VAL A 66 11.49 12.01 -9.94
N VAL A 67 10.53 11.09 -9.97
CA VAL A 67 10.10 10.39 -11.19
C VAL A 67 9.64 11.37 -12.27
N GLN A 68 8.78 12.33 -11.91
CA GLN A 68 8.29 13.38 -12.82
C GLN A 68 9.43 14.19 -13.43
N LYS A 69 10.42 14.59 -12.62
CA LYS A 69 11.63 15.31 -13.07
C LYS A 69 12.46 14.46 -14.03
N VAL A 70 12.71 13.20 -13.69
CA VAL A 70 13.51 12.26 -14.49
C VAL A 70 12.86 11.92 -15.84
N LEU A 71 11.53 11.87 -15.88
CA LEU A 71 10.74 11.64 -17.09
C LEU A 71 10.37 12.93 -17.85
N GLY A 72 10.64 14.10 -17.27
CA GLY A 72 10.38 15.40 -17.88
C GLY A 72 8.89 15.72 -18.04
N SER A 73 8.02 15.13 -17.21
CA SER A 73 6.57 15.34 -17.27
C SER A 73 5.97 15.38 -15.86
N PRO A 74 5.23 16.45 -15.48
CA PRO A 74 4.51 16.51 -14.21
C PRO A 74 3.36 15.50 -14.14
N ASP A 75 2.93 14.97 -15.29
CA ASP A 75 1.80 14.05 -15.37
C ASP A 75 2.24 12.58 -15.29
N ALA A 76 3.56 12.31 -15.25
CA ALA A 76 4.12 10.98 -15.33
C ALA A 76 3.59 10.02 -14.25
N THR A 77 3.25 10.53 -13.06
CA THR A 77 2.81 9.71 -11.91
C THR A 77 1.33 9.86 -11.58
N LYS A 78 0.54 10.60 -12.38
CA LYS A 78 -0.89 10.84 -12.09
C LYS A 78 -1.71 9.55 -11.96
N THR A 79 -1.35 8.51 -12.71
CA THR A 79 -2.00 7.20 -12.61
C THR A 79 -1.69 6.50 -11.29
N MET A 80 -0.49 6.69 -10.74
CA MET A 80 -0.08 6.10 -9.47
C MET A 80 -0.75 6.79 -8.29
N SER A 81 -0.77 8.13 -8.26
CA SER A 81 -1.52 8.87 -7.23
C SER A 81 -3.03 8.57 -7.29
N ARG A 82 -3.57 8.22 -8.46
CA ARG A 82 -4.96 7.74 -8.57
C ARG A 82 -5.14 6.35 -7.94
N ASP A 83 -4.16 5.46 -8.10
CA ASP A 83 -4.17 4.15 -7.43
C ASP A 83 -4.11 4.31 -5.90
N HIS A 84 -3.25 5.20 -5.38
CA HIS A 84 -3.21 5.55 -3.95
C HIS A 84 -4.56 6.05 -3.42
N ALA A 85 -5.20 6.95 -4.16
CA ALA A 85 -6.52 7.45 -3.79
C ALA A 85 -7.57 6.32 -3.73
N GLU A 86 -7.49 5.33 -4.62
CA GLU A 86 -8.39 4.18 -4.59
C GLU A 86 -8.11 3.25 -3.41
N VAL A 87 -6.83 3.01 -3.08
CA VAL A 87 -6.44 2.27 -1.87
C VAL A 87 -7.01 2.93 -0.63
N GLY A 88 -6.95 4.27 -0.55
CA GLY A 88 -7.57 5.04 0.54
C GLY A 88 -9.08 4.79 0.68
N ILE A 89 -9.81 4.74 -0.45
CA ILE A 89 -11.25 4.41 -0.45
C ILE A 89 -11.49 2.99 0.09
N TYR A 90 -10.69 2.01 -0.33
CA TYR A 90 -10.79 0.63 0.19
C TYR A 90 -10.49 0.54 1.69
N ILE A 91 -9.53 1.32 2.20
CA ILE A 91 -9.21 1.36 3.63
C ILE A 91 -10.40 1.89 4.44
N THR A 92 -11.00 2.99 4.02
CA THR A 92 -12.19 3.55 4.69
C THR A 92 -13.38 2.59 4.64
N GLU A 93 -13.58 1.89 3.52
CA GLU A 93 -14.65 0.90 3.45
C GLU A 93 -14.37 -0.31 4.34
N LEU A 94 -13.13 -0.82 4.35
CA LEU A 94 -12.74 -1.93 5.21
C LEU A 94 -12.92 -1.60 6.69
N GLU A 95 -12.58 -0.37 7.10
CA GLU A 95 -12.84 0.12 8.45
C GLU A 95 -14.32 0.04 8.83
N SER A 96 -15.20 0.51 7.94
CA SER A 96 -16.65 0.45 8.18
C SER A 96 -17.14 -0.99 8.31
N LEU A 97 -16.67 -1.89 7.43
CA LEU A 97 -17.02 -3.31 7.47
C LEU A 97 -16.49 -3.99 8.74
N ARG A 98 -15.25 -3.70 9.13
CA ARG A 98 -14.59 -4.19 10.35
C ARG A 98 -15.37 -3.78 11.59
N ASN A 99 -15.75 -2.51 11.69
CA ASN A 99 -16.54 -1.98 12.81
C ASN A 99 -17.95 -2.59 12.88
N GLY A 100 -18.47 -3.10 11.76
CA GLY A 100 -19.75 -3.81 11.68
C GLY A 100 -19.68 -5.31 12.02
N LEU A 101 -18.48 -5.88 12.26
CA LEU A 101 -18.33 -7.27 12.68
C LEU A 101 -18.61 -7.41 14.18
N THR A 102 -19.40 -8.44 14.53
CA THR A 102 -19.77 -8.77 15.92
C THR A 102 -19.24 -10.16 16.29
N ASN A 103 -19.59 -10.67 17.47
CA ASN A 103 -19.30 -12.06 17.85
C ASN A 103 -20.20 -13.09 17.12
N GLU A 104 -21.02 -12.67 16.16
CA GLU A 104 -21.89 -13.54 15.37
C GLU A 104 -21.32 -13.76 13.95
N ALA A 105 -21.82 -14.80 13.27
CA ALA A 105 -21.44 -15.08 11.89
C ALA A 105 -21.80 -13.90 10.97
N PRO A 106 -20.88 -13.44 10.10
CA PRO A 106 -21.18 -12.38 9.15
C PRO A 106 -22.35 -12.75 8.23
N THR A 107 -23.23 -11.80 7.97
CA THR A 107 -24.32 -11.98 7.00
C THR A 107 -23.76 -12.22 5.59
N SER A 108 -24.55 -12.83 4.71
CA SER A 108 -24.13 -13.01 3.30
C SER A 108 -23.76 -11.69 2.60
N ALA A 109 -24.41 -10.58 2.98
CA ALA A 109 -24.06 -9.25 2.47
C ALA A 109 -22.66 -8.81 2.95
N GLN A 110 -22.37 -8.94 4.25
CA GLN A 110 -21.04 -8.63 4.80
C GLN A 110 -19.94 -9.49 4.19
N VAL A 111 -20.20 -10.80 4.03
CA VAL A 111 -19.27 -11.72 3.35
C VAL A 111 -18.91 -11.23 1.95
N LYS A 112 -19.92 -10.87 1.14
CA LYS A 112 -19.72 -10.36 -0.22
C LYS A 112 -18.93 -9.05 -0.24
N SER A 113 -19.27 -8.10 0.65
CA SER A 113 -18.59 -6.81 0.73
C SER A 113 -17.12 -6.96 1.17
N LEU A 114 -16.86 -7.75 2.21
CA LEU A 114 -15.50 -8.03 2.69
C LEU A 114 -14.65 -8.67 1.60
N ARG A 115 -15.14 -9.74 0.95
CA ARG A 115 -14.42 -10.38 -0.17
C ARG A 115 -14.13 -9.39 -1.29
N ARG A 116 -15.11 -8.56 -1.68
CA ARG A 116 -14.94 -7.55 -2.74
C ARG A 116 -13.82 -6.56 -2.40
N VAL A 117 -13.85 -5.99 -1.19
CA VAL A 117 -12.84 -5.02 -0.74
C VAL A 117 -11.46 -5.66 -0.68
N LEU A 118 -11.33 -6.82 -0.04
CA LEU A 118 -10.05 -7.51 0.14
C LEU A 118 -9.43 -7.95 -1.19
N TYR A 119 -10.19 -8.59 -2.09
CA TYR A 119 -9.66 -8.96 -3.40
C TYR A 119 -9.34 -7.73 -4.26
N GLY A 120 -10.17 -6.69 -4.19
CA GLY A 120 -9.98 -5.43 -4.92
C GLY A 120 -8.67 -4.74 -4.53
N VAL A 121 -8.47 -4.50 -3.23
CA VAL A 121 -7.26 -3.84 -2.73
C VAL A 121 -6.01 -4.71 -2.94
N HIS A 122 -6.08 -6.03 -2.75
CA HIS A 122 -4.97 -6.94 -3.06
C HIS A 122 -4.53 -6.83 -4.52
N ALA A 123 -5.48 -6.90 -5.47
CA ALA A 123 -5.15 -6.85 -6.89
C ALA A 123 -4.56 -5.50 -7.29
N LEU A 124 -5.12 -4.40 -6.76
CA LEU A 124 -4.64 -3.05 -7.02
C LEU A 124 -3.21 -2.85 -6.50
N VAL A 125 -2.96 -3.16 -5.23
CA VAL A 125 -1.65 -2.98 -4.59
C VAL A 125 -0.59 -3.86 -5.25
N LYS A 126 -0.93 -5.08 -5.64
CA LYS A 126 0.00 -5.97 -6.34
C LYS A 126 0.46 -5.41 -7.69
N VAL A 127 -0.48 -4.84 -8.46
CA VAL A 127 -0.14 -4.21 -9.74
C VAL A 127 0.59 -2.88 -9.53
N HIS A 128 0.26 -2.14 -8.47
CA HIS A 128 0.92 -0.89 -8.09
C HIS A 128 2.41 -1.12 -7.85
N PHE A 129 2.77 -2.04 -6.96
CA PHE A 129 4.17 -2.36 -6.70
C PHE A 129 4.91 -2.85 -7.93
N ALA A 130 4.26 -3.64 -8.80
CA ALA A 130 4.88 -4.06 -10.06
C ALA A 130 5.21 -2.85 -10.96
N LYS A 131 4.35 -1.82 -11.01
CA LYS A 131 4.66 -0.59 -11.77
C LYS A 131 5.90 0.11 -11.18
N GLU A 132 6.04 0.19 -9.87
CA GLU A 132 7.22 0.80 -9.26
C GLU A 132 8.48 -0.03 -9.50
N GLU A 133 8.46 -1.29 -9.09
CA GLU A 133 9.59 -2.22 -9.13
C GLU A 133 10.12 -2.44 -10.57
N GLU A 134 9.21 -2.57 -11.54
CA GLU A 134 9.55 -2.98 -12.90
C GLU A 134 9.67 -1.81 -13.86
N VAL A 135 9.06 -0.65 -13.55
CA VAL A 135 9.07 0.51 -14.44
C VAL A 135 9.85 1.68 -13.85
N TYR A 136 9.46 2.20 -12.69
CA TYR A 136 10.09 3.43 -12.17
C TYR A 136 11.46 3.20 -11.57
N LEU A 137 11.62 2.22 -10.69
CA LEU A 137 12.89 1.99 -10.01
C LEU A 137 14.05 1.69 -10.98
N PRO A 138 13.89 0.88 -12.05
CA PRO A 138 14.93 0.69 -13.06
C PRO A 138 15.27 1.97 -13.84
N ILE A 139 14.29 2.85 -14.07
CA ILE A 139 14.52 4.15 -14.73
C ILE A 139 15.33 5.06 -13.81
N LEU A 140 14.99 5.10 -12.52
CA LEU A 140 15.71 5.89 -11.52
C LEU A 140 17.14 5.37 -11.34
N ASP A 141 17.34 4.06 -11.27
CA ASP A 141 18.67 3.43 -11.21
C ASP A 141 19.59 3.85 -12.37
N GLN A 142 19.02 4.10 -13.55
CA GLN A 142 19.76 4.50 -14.74
C GLN A 142 20.03 6.01 -14.82
N ARG A 143 19.20 6.84 -14.17
CA ARG A 143 19.15 8.28 -14.43
C ARG A 143 19.48 9.15 -13.23
N LEU A 144 19.44 8.62 -12.01
CA LEU A 144 19.82 9.36 -10.80
C LEU A 144 21.32 9.30 -10.56
N THR A 145 21.83 10.35 -9.91
CA THR A 145 23.13 10.29 -9.24
C THR A 145 22.95 9.69 -7.84
N PRO A 146 24.02 9.14 -7.22
CA PRO A 146 23.95 8.65 -5.84
C PRO A 146 23.43 9.71 -4.85
N GLU A 147 23.83 10.97 -5.01
CA GLU A 147 23.42 12.08 -4.15
C GLU A 147 21.92 12.37 -4.28
N ALA A 148 21.40 12.40 -5.51
CA ALA A 148 19.97 12.62 -5.75
C ALA A 148 19.12 11.45 -5.20
N ALA A 149 19.62 10.22 -5.29
CA ALA A 149 18.95 9.06 -4.69
C ALA A 149 18.94 9.16 -3.16
N GLN A 150 20.05 9.57 -2.55
CA GLN A 150 20.14 9.77 -1.10
C GLN A 150 19.16 10.86 -0.61
N GLU A 151 19.12 12.01 -1.29
CA GLU A 151 18.16 13.10 -0.97
C GLU A 151 16.70 12.63 -1.07
N MET A 152 16.39 11.82 -2.09
CA MET A 152 15.06 11.25 -2.27
C MET A 152 14.68 10.34 -1.10
N PHE A 153 15.59 9.47 -0.64
CA PHE A 153 15.32 8.58 0.50
C PHE A 153 15.16 9.32 1.82
N GLU A 154 15.98 10.33 2.08
CA GLU A 154 15.84 11.18 3.27
C GLU A 154 14.48 11.91 3.27
N ALA A 155 14.04 12.39 2.10
CA ALA A 155 12.72 12.99 1.95
C ALA A 155 11.59 11.98 2.17
N MET A 156 11.72 10.74 1.66
CA MET A 156 10.75 9.67 1.90
C MET A 156 10.65 9.30 3.39
N GLU A 157 11.78 9.13 4.08
CA GLU A 157 11.78 8.80 5.52
C GLU A 157 11.09 9.89 6.35
N SER A 158 11.40 11.16 6.07
CA SER A 158 10.76 12.32 6.72
C SER A 158 9.26 12.37 6.45
N ALA A 159 8.84 12.11 5.21
CA ALA A 159 7.42 12.09 4.83
C ALA A 159 6.67 10.92 5.51
N ALA A 160 7.26 9.72 5.52
CA ALA A 160 6.68 8.54 6.16
C ALA A 160 6.52 8.74 7.67
N HIS A 161 7.50 9.37 8.34
CA HIS A 161 7.39 9.72 9.74
C HIS A 161 6.23 10.72 9.97
N THR A 162 6.15 11.77 9.16
CA THR A 162 5.07 12.76 9.23
C THR A 162 3.69 12.14 9.05
N ALA A 163 3.53 11.27 8.04
CA ALA A 163 2.29 10.53 7.77
C ALA A 163 1.87 9.65 8.96
N LYS A 164 2.81 8.92 9.56
CA LYS A 164 2.55 8.08 10.75
C LYS A 164 2.10 8.90 11.95
N HIS A 165 2.71 10.07 12.20
CA HIS A 165 2.29 10.96 13.30
C HIS A 165 0.90 11.56 13.07
N ALA A 166 0.55 11.91 11.83
CA ALA A 166 -0.76 12.43 11.50
C ALA A 166 -1.91 11.42 11.73
N LEU A 167 -1.62 10.12 11.66
CA LEU A 167 -2.59 9.06 11.97
C LEU A 167 -2.82 8.87 13.49
N GLN A 168 -1.92 9.36 14.33
CA GLN A 168 -1.97 9.20 15.79
C GLN A 168 -2.57 10.42 16.52
N ALA A 169 -2.84 11.51 15.78
CA ALA A 169 -3.35 12.78 16.30
C ALA A 169 -4.87 12.89 16.13
#